data_AF-A0A524DNA2-F1
#
_entry.id   AF-A0A524DNA2-F1
#
_cell.length_a   1.000
_cell.length_b   1.000
_cell.length_c   1.000
_cell.angle_alpha   90.00
_cell.angle_beta   90.00
_cell.angle_gamma   90.00
#
_symmetry.space_group_name_H-M   'P 1'
#
loop_
_entity.id
_entity.type
_entity.pdbx_description
1 polymer ?
#
loop_
_entity_poly.entity_id
_entity_poly.type
_entity_poly.pdbx_seq_one_letter_code
_entity_poly.pdbx_strand_id
1 'polypeptide(L)'
;MDVREEDFISHPLIKENLVLRRAYQEKIFINCLKHNCLVVIPTGLGKTIIALMLAVQKLTEHPNSKIVFLAPTKPLVDQHYQSFVDLTKIPIESL
;
A
#
# COMPACT_ATOMS: atom_id res chain seq x y z
N MET A 1 22.97 -2.11 -11.45
CA MET A 1 22.75 -2.21 -10.00
C MET A 1 22.02 -3.52 -9.79
N ASP A 2 22.62 -4.44 -9.05
CA ASP A 2 22.04 -5.77 -8.82
C ASP A 2 20.95 -5.64 -7.76
N VAL A 3 19.69 -5.88 -8.13
CA VAL A 3 18.53 -5.75 -7.23
C VAL A 3 18.40 -7.07 -6.46
N ARG A 4 18.46 -7.00 -5.14
CA ARG A 4 18.43 -8.17 -4.25
C ARG A 4 17.04 -8.35 -3.66
N GLU A 5 16.67 -9.56 -3.24
CA GLU A 5 15.34 -9.82 -2.64
C GLU A 5 15.05 -8.91 -1.42
N GLU A 6 16.08 -8.59 -0.64
CA GLU A 6 16.02 -7.66 0.50
C GLU A 6 15.67 -6.20 0.13
N ASP A 7 15.70 -5.86 -1.16
CA ASP A 7 15.32 -4.54 -1.67
C ASP A 7 13.80 -4.41 -1.86
N PHE A 8 13.03 -5.49 -1.68
CA PHE A 8 11.58 -5.50 -1.79
C PHE A 8 10.89 -5.60 -0.44
N ILE A 9 9.66 -5.09 -0.38
CA ILE A 9 8.78 -5.22 0.78
C ILE A 9 8.20 -6.63 0.81
N SER A 10 8.37 -7.31 1.94
CA SER A 10 7.80 -8.64 2.19
C SER A 10 6.62 -8.54 3.16
N HIS A 11 5.46 -9.05 2.76
CA HIS A 11 4.25 -9.11 3.58
C HIS A 11 3.31 -10.21 3.07
N PRO A 12 2.59 -10.96 3.93
CA PRO A 12 1.72 -12.07 3.51
C PRO A 12 0.68 -11.73 2.44
N LEU A 13 0.18 -10.50 2.46
CA LEU A 13 -0.81 -9.99 1.50
C LEU A 13 -0.21 -9.19 0.33
N ILE A 14 1.11 -9.04 0.23
CA ILE A 14 1.78 -8.37 -0.89
C ILE A 14 2.39 -9.45 -1.81
N LYS A 15 2.32 -9.26 -3.13
CA LYS A 15 2.99 -10.14 -4.09
C LYS A 15 4.50 -9.92 -4.01
N GLU A 16 5.25 -11.02 -4.05
CA GLU A 16 6.71 -11.01 -3.91
C GLU A 16 7.39 -10.23 -5.04
N ASN A 17 8.48 -9.54 -4.71
CA ASN A 17 9.36 -8.85 -5.66
C ASN A 17 8.68 -7.76 -6.53
N LEU A 18 7.53 -7.22 -6.11
CA LEU A 18 6.82 -6.16 -6.86
C LEU A 18 6.96 -4.76 -6.26
N VAL A 19 7.16 -4.64 -4.95
CA VAL A 19 7.20 -3.34 -4.26
C VAL A 19 8.61 -3.08 -3.75
N LEU A 20 9.34 -2.19 -4.42
CA LEU A 20 10.66 -1.76 -3.96
C LEU A 20 10.55 -0.97 -2.66
N ARG A 21 11.38 -1.35 -1.69
CA ARG A 21 11.50 -0.71 -0.40
C ARG A 21 12.12 0.68 -0.55
N ARG A 22 11.51 1.66 0.10
CA ARG A 22 12.05 3.02 0.21
C ARG A 22 11.93 3.52 1.64
N ALA A 23 13.06 3.88 2.24
CA ALA A 23 13.13 4.25 3.66
C ALA A 23 12.17 5.39 4.06
N TYR A 24 11.92 6.37 3.18
CA TYR A 24 10.96 7.43 3.48
C TYR A 24 9.51 6.93 3.52
N GLN A 25 9.14 5.96 2.67
CA GLN A 25 7.82 5.35 2.66
C GLN A 25 7.59 4.55 3.94
N GLU A 26 8.60 3.79 4.38
CA GLU A 26 8.56 3.03 5.63
C GLU A 26 8.42 3.94 6.86
N LYS A 27 9.20 5.03 6.92
CA LYS A 27 9.08 6.00 8.01
C LYS A 27 7.68 6.60 8.10
N ILE A 28 7.08 6.98 6.97
CA ILE A 28 5.70 7.50 6.93
C ILE A 28 4.72 6.40 7.36
N PHE A 29 4.85 5.19 6.82
CA PHE A 29 4.02 4.04 7.17
C PHE A 29 4.04 3.75 8.68
N ILE A 30 5.23 3.66 9.29
CA ILE A 30 5.38 3.41 10.73
C ILE A 30 4.70 4.49 11.58
N ASN A 31 4.77 5.76 11.16
CA ASN A 31 4.07 6.85 11.85
C ASN A 31 2.55 6.71 11.71
N CYS A 32 2.06 6.42 10.50
CA CYS A 32 0.64 6.22 10.21
C CYS A 32 0.03 4.99 10.90
N LEU A 33 0.82 4.00 11.30
CA LEU A 33 0.32 2.85 12.07
C LEU A 33 -0.10 3.23 13.49
N LYS A 34 0.53 4.26 14.07
CA LYS A 34 0.35 4.65 15.47
C LYS A 34 -0.70 5.76 15.64
N HIS A 35 -0.90 6.58 14.62
CA HIS A 35 -1.74 7.78 14.69
C HIS A 35 -2.44 8.07 13.36
N ASN A 36 -3.55 8.80 13.42
CA ASN A 36 -4.15 9.40 12.23
C ASN A 36 -3.15 10.37 11.58
N CYS A 37 -3.00 10.29 10.26
CA CYS A 37 -1.95 11.01 9.54
C CYS A 37 -2.48 11.69 8.28
N LEU A 38 -2.05 12.94 8.07
CA LEU A 38 -2.16 13.65 6.81
C LEU A 38 -0.79 13.62 6.12
N VAL A 39 -0.66 12.85 5.05
CA VAL A 39 0.61 12.68 4.32
C VAL A 39 0.64 13.61 3.11
N VAL A 40 1.53 14.60 3.13
CA VAL A 40 1.72 15.55 2.02
C VAL A 40 3.07 15.30 1.36
N ILE A 41 3.07 14.60 0.23
CA ILE A 41 4.26 14.38 -0.61
C ILE A 41 3.92 14.60 -2.09
N PRO A 42 4.88 15.03 -2.94
CA PRO A 42 4.70 15.16 -4.39
C PRO A 42 4.13 13.91 -5.08
N THR A 43 3.50 14.09 -6.25
CA THR A 43 3.10 12.98 -7.12
C THR A 43 4.32 12.19 -7.61
N GLY A 44 4.13 10.92 -7.97
CA GLY A 44 5.22 10.05 -8.40
C GLY A 44 6.09 9.45 -7.28
N LEU A 45 6.00 9.94 -6.04
CA LEU A 45 6.81 9.43 -4.91
C LEU A 45 6.18 8.23 -4.16
N GLY A 46 5.10 7.66 -4.68
CA GLY A 46 4.51 6.42 -4.17
C GLY A 46 3.59 6.61 -2.96
N LYS A 47 2.74 7.65 -2.95
CA LYS A 47 1.63 7.79 -1.99
C LYS A 47 0.76 6.52 -1.91
N THR A 48 0.45 5.96 -3.08
CA THR A 48 -0.35 4.74 -3.20
C THR A 48 0.32 3.55 -2.51
N ILE A 49 1.65 3.42 -2.59
CA ILE A 49 2.38 2.33 -1.92
C ILE A 49 2.29 2.48 -0.40
N ILE A 50 2.41 3.70 0.13
CA ILE A 50 2.23 3.96 1.57
C ILE A 50 0.82 3.55 2.02
N ALA A 51 -0.20 3.95 1.27
CA ALA A 51 -1.59 3.60 1.58
C ALA A 51 -1.86 2.10 1.46
N LEU A 52 -1.26 1.42 0.48
CA LEU A 52 -1.35 -0.02 0.30
C LEU A 52 -0.70 -0.76 1.47
N MET A 53 0.51 -0.38 1.89
CA MET A 53 1.16 -0.94 3.07
C MET A 53 0.29 -0.80 4.33
N LEU A 54 -0.32 0.39 4.54
CA LEU A 54 -1.25 0.60 5.65
C LEU A 54 -2.48 -0.30 5.57
N ALA A 55 -3.09 -0.41 4.38
CA ALA A 55 -4.28 -1.22 4.18
C ALA A 55 -4.01 -2.70 4.49
N VAL A 56 -2.96 -3.29 3.91
CA VAL A 56 -2.65 -4.71 4.13
C VAL A 56 -2.24 -5.00 5.58
N GLN A 57 -1.51 -4.09 6.22
CA GLN A 57 -1.14 -4.23 7.63
C GLN A 57 -2.39 -4.17 8.51
N LYS A 58 -3.31 -3.21 8.28
CA LYS A 58 -4.54 -3.07 9.05
C LYS A 58 -5.51 -4.24 8.86
N LEU A 59 -5.60 -4.78 7.65
CA LEU A 59 -6.39 -5.99 7.38
C LEU A 59 -5.80 -7.21 8.09
N THR A 60 -4.47 -7.29 8.23
CA THR A 60 -3.81 -8.36 8.98
C THR A 60 -4.04 -8.22 10.49
N GLU A 61 -3.95 -7.00 11.03
CA GLU A 61 -4.24 -6.70 12.44
C GLU A 61 -5.73 -6.89 12.79
N HIS A 62 -6.62 -6.64 11.83
CA HIS A 62 -8.06 -6.67 12.01
C HIS A 62 -8.75 -7.41 10.84
N PRO A 63 -8.75 -8.76 10.83
CA PRO A 63 -9.21 -9.58 9.70
C PRO A 63 -10.65 -9.34 9.22
N ASN A 64 -11.53 -8.91 10.12
CA ASN A 64 -12.95 -8.65 9.82
C ASN A 64 -13.26 -7.16 9.57
N SER A 65 -12.23 -6.33 9.44
CA SER A 65 -12.39 -4.91 9.17
C SER A 65 -12.52 -4.63 7.67
N LYS A 66 -12.85 -3.39 7.33
CA LYS A 66 -12.90 -2.91 5.94
C LYS A 66 -12.05 -1.65 5.82
N ILE A 67 -11.41 -1.49 4.67
CA ILE A 67 -10.69 -0.27 4.30
C ILE A 67 -11.49 0.42 3.20
N VAL A 68 -11.67 1.74 3.33
CA VAL A 68 -12.37 2.55 2.33
C VAL A 68 -11.36 3.50 1.67
N PHE A 69 -11.20 3.38 0.35
CA PHE A 69 -10.41 4.30 -0.45
C PHE A 69 -11.32 5.34 -1.12
N LEU A 70 -11.03 6.62 -0.90
CA LEU A 70 -11.76 7.74 -1.49
C LEU A 70 -10.86 8.49 -2.46
N ALA A 71 -11.36 8.75 -3.66
CA ALA A 71 -10.70 9.58 -4.65
C ALA A 71 -11.72 10.53 -5.30
N PRO A 72 -11.29 11.69 -5.84
CA PRO A 72 -12.21 12.71 -6.31
C PRO A 72 -12.89 12.38 -7.64
N THR A 73 -12.39 11.41 -8.40
CA THR A 73 -12.95 11.02 -9.70
C THR A 73 -12.87 9.51 -9.91
N LYS A 74 -13.78 8.97 -10.73
CA LYS A 74 -13.80 7.54 -11.10
C LYS A 74 -12.44 7.03 -11.64
N PRO A 75 -11.76 7.71 -12.59
CA PRO A 75 -10.46 7.25 -13.08
C PRO A 75 -9.38 7.12 -11.98
N LEU A 76 -9.42 7.97 -10.95
CA LEU A 76 -8.48 7.87 -9.84
C LEU A 76 -8.82 6.71 -8.90
N VAL A 77 -10.11 6.43 -8.69
CA VAL A 77 -10.53 5.21 -7.98
C VAL A 77 -10.06 3.97 -8.73
N ASP A 78 -10.30 3.91 -10.04
CA ASP A 78 -9.89 2.78 -10.89
C ASP A 78 -8.36 2.57 -10.85
N GLN A 79 -7.58 3.65 -10.80
CA GLN A 79 -6.12 3.59 -10.65
C GLN A 79 -5.69 2.98 -9.30
N HIS A 80 -6.35 3.36 -8.20
CA HIS A 80 -6.08 2.77 -6.89
C HIS A 80 -6.46 1.30 -6.87
N TYR A 81 -7.65 0.96 -7.37
CA TYR A 81 -8.13 -0.42 -7.49
C TYR A 81 -7.13 -1.30 -8.26
N GLN A 82 -6.68 -0.85 -9.43
CA GLN A 82 -5.71 -1.59 -10.23
C GLN A 82 -4.38 -1.80 -9.47
N SER A 83 -3.93 -0.80 -8.70
CA SER A 83 -2.72 -0.94 -7.87
C SER A 83 -2.87 -2.06 -6.83
N PHE A 84 -4.05 -2.23 -6.24
CA PHE A 84 -4.31 -3.32 -5.29
C PHE A 84 -4.35 -4.68 -5.99
N VAL A 85 -5.02 -4.78 -7.14
CA VAL A 85 -5.07 -6.00 -7.97
C VAL A 85 -3.66 -6.44 -8.38
N ASP A 86 -2.82 -5.48 -8.79
CA ASP A 86 -1.50 -5.78 -9.33
C ASP A 86 -0.51 -6.16 -8.24
N LEU A 87 -0.57 -5.51 -7.08
CA LEU A 87 0.48 -5.59 -6.06
C LEU A 87 0.12 -6.47 -4.86
N THR A 88 -1.15 -6.82 -4.65
CA THR A 88 -1.59 -7.58 -3.46
C THR A 88 -2.08 -8.98 -3.79
N LYS A 89 -2.07 -9.86 -2.81
CA LYS A 89 -2.65 -11.21 -2.87
C LYS A 89 -4.12 -11.23 -2.43
N ILE A 90 -4.77 -10.06 -2.31
CA ILE A 90 -6.17 -9.94 -1.91
C ILE A 90 -7.06 -10.41 -3.08
N PRO A 91 -8.05 -11.29 -2.85
CA PRO A 91 -8.97 -11.73 -3.91
C PRO A 91 -9.77 -10.56 -4.48
N ILE A 92 -10.03 -10.58 -5.79
CA ILE A 92 -10.71 -9.49 -6.51
C ILE A 92 -12.12 -9.25 -5.96
N GLU A 93 -12.82 -10.32 -5.58
CA GLU A 93 -14.14 -10.27 -4.96
C GLU A 93 -14.16 -9.61 -3.58
N SER A 94 -12.99 -9.42 -2.96
CA SER A 94 -12.79 -8.75 -1.67
C SER A 94 -12.31 -7.31 -1.79
N LEU A 95 -12.13 -6.80 -3.02
CA LEU A 95 -11.71 -5.42 -3.32
C LEU A 95 -12.90 -4.51 -3.62
#